data_AF-A0A353LYL1-F1
#
_entry.id   AF-A0A353LYL1-F1
#
_cell.length_a   1.000
_cell.length_b   1.000
_cell.length_c   1.000
_cell.angle_alpha   90.00
_cell.angle_beta   90.00
_cell.angle_gamma   90.00
#
_symmetry.space_group_name_H-M   'P 1'
#
loop_
_entity.id
_entity.type
_entity.pdbx_description
1 polymer ?
#
loop_
_entity_poly.entity_id
_entity_poly.type
_entity_poly.pdbx_seq_one_letter_code
_entity_poly.pdbx_strand_id
1 'polypeptide(L)'
;GIRFNIFHLHQTYTGEDPRLNIGPKGFTGEKYGGSTYWDTEAYCLPFYLSTSDPHIARNLLIYRHNHLRKAKENAAKLGLKGALYPMVTMTGEECHNEWEITF
;
A
#
# COMPACT_ATOMS: atom_id res chain seq x y z
N GLY A 1 -7.50 -10.18 -21.46
CA GLY A 1 -7.75 -8.90 -22.17
C GLY A 1 -7.93 -7.77 -21.16
N ILE A 2 -7.93 -6.50 -21.58
CA ILE A 2 -7.93 -5.33 -20.67
C ILE A 2 -9.03 -5.33 -19.59
N ARG A 3 -10.25 -5.77 -19.95
CA ARG A 3 -11.39 -5.85 -19.02
C ARG A 3 -11.13 -6.80 -17.83
N PHE A 4 -10.33 -7.84 -18.02
CA PHE A 4 -9.97 -8.78 -16.95
C PHE A 4 -9.11 -8.08 -15.88
N ASN A 5 -8.14 -7.25 -16.28
CA ASN A 5 -7.29 -6.52 -15.34
C ASN A 5 -8.10 -5.50 -14.53
N ILE A 6 -8.96 -4.73 -15.21
CA ILE A 6 -9.84 -3.75 -14.59
C ILE A 6 -10.79 -4.42 -13.59
N PHE A 7 -11.35 -5.57 -13.97
CA PHE A 7 -12.18 -6.36 -13.07
C PHE A 7 -11.43 -6.72 -11.78
N HIS A 8 -10.21 -7.25 -11.88
CA HIS A 8 -9.41 -7.61 -10.70
C HIS A 8 -9.06 -6.42 -9.80
N LEU A 9 -8.77 -5.25 -10.37
CA LEU A 9 -8.55 -4.03 -9.57
C LEU A 9 -9.79 -3.65 -8.77
N HIS A 10 -10.97 -3.63 -9.40
CA HIS A 10 -12.22 -3.30 -8.71
C HIS A 10 -12.67 -4.37 -7.71
N GLN A 11 -12.36 -5.64 -7.94
CA GLN A 11 -12.61 -6.71 -6.95
C GLN A 11 -11.69 -6.61 -5.73
N THR A 12 -10.51 -6.00 -5.88
CA THR A 12 -9.54 -5.89 -4.79
C THR A 12 -9.76 -4.63 -3.97
N TYR A 13 -10.05 -3.49 -4.61
CA TYR A 13 -10.20 -2.21 -3.93
C TYR A 13 -11.23 -1.31 -4.60
N THR A 14 -12.21 -0.88 -3.81
CA THR A 14 -13.30 0.02 -4.20
C THR A 14 -13.14 1.43 -3.65
N GLY A 15 -12.26 1.63 -2.65
CA GLY A 15 -12.09 2.92 -1.98
C GLY A 15 -13.09 3.23 -0.88
N GLU A 16 -13.95 2.28 -0.50
CA GLU A 16 -14.97 2.48 0.55
C GLU A 16 -14.38 2.55 1.97
N ASP A 17 -13.25 1.86 2.22
CA ASP A 17 -12.59 1.85 3.53
C ASP A 17 -11.18 2.46 3.44
N PRO A 18 -10.94 3.64 4.05
CA PRO A 18 -9.62 4.30 4.05
C PRO A 18 -8.57 3.57 4.93
N ARG A 19 -8.97 2.53 5.67
CA ARG A 19 -8.06 1.68 6.45
C ARG A 19 -7.48 0.53 5.64
N LEU A 20 -8.01 0.25 4.44
CA LEU A 20 -7.56 -0.82 3.57
C LEU A 20 -6.65 -0.31 2.44
N ASN A 21 -5.91 -1.24 1.83
CA ASN A 21 -5.02 -0.97 0.70
C ASN A 21 -4.98 -2.19 -0.26
N ILE A 22 -4.15 -2.11 -1.30
CA ILE A 22 -4.06 -3.08 -2.39
C ILE A 22 -2.85 -3.98 -2.17
N GLY A 23 -3.11 -5.25 -1.83
CA GLY A 23 -2.06 -6.26 -1.78
C GLY A 23 -1.60 -6.68 -3.19
N PRO A 24 -0.34 -7.10 -3.40
CA PRO A 24 0.19 -7.48 -4.72
C PRO A 24 -0.58 -8.59 -5.43
N LYS A 25 -1.30 -9.43 -4.67
CA LYS A 25 -2.16 -10.51 -5.18
C LYS A 25 -3.63 -10.34 -4.79
N GLY A 26 -4.03 -9.15 -4.32
CA GLY A 26 -5.37 -8.91 -3.80
C GLY A 26 -5.84 -10.04 -2.88
N PHE A 27 -7.01 -10.59 -3.17
CA PHE A 27 -7.60 -11.71 -2.43
C PHE A 27 -7.48 -13.06 -3.17
N THR A 28 -6.44 -13.24 -4.01
CA THR A 28 -6.33 -14.41 -4.90
C THR A 28 -5.18 -15.36 -4.56
N GLY A 29 -4.54 -15.20 -3.41
CA GLY A 29 -3.48 -16.10 -2.96
C GLY A 29 -2.66 -15.54 -1.79
N GLU A 30 -1.83 -16.38 -1.20
CA GLU A 30 -1.14 -16.07 0.06
C GLU A 30 0.24 -15.42 -0.12
N LYS A 31 0.89 -15.61 -1.28
CA LYS A 31 2.20 -15.00 -1.54
C LYS A 31 2.08 -13.47 -1.43
N TYR A 32 3.04 -12.84 -0.74
CA TYR A 32 3.05 -11.42 -0.34
C TYR A 32 2.09 -11.03 0.80
N GLY A 33 1.35 -11.99 1.38
CA GLY A 33 0.62 -11.85 2.64
C GLY A 33 -0.59 -10.90 2.61
N GLY A 34 -1.00 -10.43 1.44
CA GLY A 34 -2.02 -9.37 1.33
C GLY A 34 -1.56 -8.01 1.90
N SER A 35 -0.27 -7.86 2.20
CA SER A 35 0.31 -6.66 2.76
C SER A 35 0.40 -5.52 1.74
N THR A 36 0.54 -4.31 2.23
CA THR A 36 0.75 -3.11 1.42
C THR A 36 2.21 -2.97 1.01
N TYR A 37 2.44 -2.71 -0.28
CA TYR A 37 3.74 -2.44 -0.90
C TYR A 37 3.70 -1.10 -1.64
N TRP A 38 4.85 -0.64 -2.13
CA TRP A 38 4.99 0.53 -3.00
C TRP A 38 4.22 0.42 -4.33
N ASP A 39 3.81 -0.80 -4.72
CA ASP A 39 3.00 -1.08 -5.91
C ASP A 39 1.73 -0.22 -5.99
N THR A 40 1.12 0.06 -4.84
CA THR A 40 -0.09 0.88 -4.72
C THR A 40 0.12 2.25 -5.34
N GLU A 41 1.15 2.98 -4.90
CA GLU A 41 1.38 4.34 -5.34
C GLU A 41 2.01 4.40 -6.73
N ALA A 42 2.86 3.42 -7.08
CA ALA A 42 3.56 3.40 -8.35
C ALA A 42 2.68 2.95 -9.54
N TYR A 43 1.79 1.97 -9.34
CA TYR A 43 1.05 1.33 -10.44
C TYR A 43 -0.47 1.43 -10.30
N CYS A 44 -1.03 1.30 -9.10
CA CYS A 44 -2.49 1.30 -8.93
C CYS A 44 -3.08 2.71 -8.86
N LEU A 45 -2.44 3.63 -8.15
CA LEU A 45 -2.94 4.99 -7.92
C LEU A 45 -3.23 5.76 -9.23
N PRO A 46 -2.40 5.71 -10.29
CA PRO A 46 -2.71 6.38 -11.56
C PRO A 46 -4.01 5.92 -12.22
N PHE A 47 -4.35 4.63 -12.08
CA PHE A 47 -5.62 4.10 -12.58
C PHE A 47 -6.80 4.75 -11.85
N TYR A 48 -6.83 4.68 -10.51
CA TYR A 48 -7.92 5.27 -9.72
C TYR A 48 -8.03 6.79 -9.85
N LEU A 49 -6.90 7.50 -10.01
CA LEU A 49 -6.90 8.94 -10.30
C LEU A 49 -7.58 9.27 -11.65
N SER A 50 -7.48 8.38 -12.63
CA SER A 50 -7.97 8.63 -14.00
C SER A 50 -9.37 8.10 -14.26
N THR A 51 -9.82 7.09 -13.51
CA THR A 51 -11.03 6.32 -13.83
C THR A 51 -12.08 6.29 -12.73
N SER A 52 -11.83 6.91 -11.58
CA SER A 52 -12.70 6.80 -10.40
C SER A 52 -12.90 8.16 -9.73
N ASP A 53 -13.84 8.24 -8.78
CA ASP A 53 -14.04 9.47 -8.01
C ASP A 53 -12.74 9.84 -7.25
N PRO A 54 -12.33 11.11 -7.23
CA PRO A 54 -11.10 11.53 -6.54
C PRO A 54 -11.00 11.08 -5.08
N HIS A 55 -12.12 10.86 -4.37
CA HIS A 55 -12.08 10.38 -2.99
C HIS A 55 -11.45 8.98 -2.87
N ILE A 56 -11.57 8.13 -3.90
CA ILE A 56 -11.03 6.76 -3.89
C ILE A 56 -9.50 6.81 -3.88
N ALA A 57 -8.91 7.58 -4.78
CA ALA A 57 -7.47 7.82 -4.80
C ALA A 57 -6.98 8.53 -3.53
N ARG A 58 -7.78 9.46 -2.99
CA ARG A 58 -7.49 10.14 -1.72
C ARG A 58 -7.42 9.15 -0.54
N ASN A 59 -8.28 8.14 -0.51
CA ASN A 59 -8.30 7.15 0.57
C ASN A 59 -7.01 6.31 0.61
N LEU A 60 -6.41 5.99 -0.54
CA LEU A 60 -5.09 5.35 -0.61
C LEU A 60 -3.98 6.24 0.02
N LEU A 61 -4.06 7.56 -0.19
CA LEU A 61 -3.12 8.51 0.44
C LEU A 61 -3.39 8.67 1.94
N ILE A 62 -4.66 8.66 2.36
CA ILE A 62 -5.05 8.69 3.79
C ILE A 62 -4.50 7.45 4.51
N TYR A 63 -4.56 6.27 3.88
CA TYR A 63 -3.96 5.05 4.43
C TYR A 63 -2.48 5.26 4.78
N ARG A 64 -1.70 5.86 3.87
CA ARG A 64 -0.27 6.17 4.13
C ARG A 64 -0.11 7.23 5.21
N HIS A 65 -0.92 8.29 5.18
CA HIS A 65 -0.87 9.35 6.19
C HIS A 65 -1.13 8.81 7.60
N ASN A 66 -2.11 7.92 7.77
CA ASN A 66 -2.43 7.29 9.07
C ASN A 66 -1.26 6.48 9.63
N HIS A 67 -0.37 5.99 8.77
CA HIS A 67 0.85 5.26 9.14
C HIS A 67 2.11 6.13 9.24
N LEU A 68 2.02 7.46 9.07
CA LEU A 68 3.18 8.36 9.10
C LEU A 68 3.97 8.27 10.41
N ARG A 69 3.28 8.12 11.56
CA ARG A 69 3.95 7.96 12.85
C ARG A 69 4.82 6.70 12.89
N LYS A 70 4.30 5.58 12.36
CA LYS A 70 5.05 4.33 12.25
C LYS A 70 6.23 4.43 11.30
N ALA A 71 6.07 5.12 10.17
CA ALA A 71 7.18 5.39 9.26
C ALA A 71 8.30 6.22 9.94
N LYS A 72 7.95 7.19 10.80
CA LYS A 72 8.94 7.93 11.62
C LYS A 72 9.65 7.04 12.65
N GLU A 73 8.91 6.13 13.28
CA GLU A 73 9.48 5.13 14.21
C GLU A 73 10.47 4.21 13.47
N ASN A 74 10.14 3.75 12.26
CA ASN A 74 11.05 2.93 11.44
C ASN A 74 12.32 3.69 11.08
N ALA A 75 12.23 4.96 10.67
CA ALA A 75 13.41 5.79 10.40
C ALA A 75 14.32 5.91 11.64
N ALA A 76 13.71 6.12 12.81
CA ALA A 76 14.45 6.27 14.06
C ALA A 76 15.21 4.98 14.47
N LYS A 77 14.68 3.78 14.16
CA LYS A 77 15.37 2.50 14.41
C LYS A 77 16.72 2.40 13.70
N LEU A 78 16.89 3.13 12.59
CA LEU A 78 18.12 3.19 11.81
C LEU A 78 18.95 4.46 12.05
N GLY A 79 18.57 5.28 13.02
CA GLY A 79 19.21 6.57 13.24
C GLY A 79 18.99 7.59 12.11
N LEU A 80 17.98 7.38 11.25
CA LEU A 80 17.59 8.32 10.21
C LEU A 80 16.61 9.37 10.74
N LYS A 81 16.62 10.56 10.13
CA LYS A 81 15.60 11.60 10.37
C LYS A 81 14.50 11.47 9.31
N GLY A 82 13.28 11.88 9.67
CA GLY A 82 12.15 11.89 8.74
C GLY A 82 11.25 10.66 8.89
N ALA A 83 10.69 10.20 7.77
CA ALA A 83 9.77 9.07 7.72
C ALA A 83 10.25 8.05 6.69
N LEU A 84 10.43 6.81 7.14
CA LEU A 84 10.80 5.67 6.31
C LEU A 84 9.60 4.73 6.22
N TYR A 85 8.85 4.84 5.13
CA TYR A 85 7.76 3.91 4.87
C TYR A 85 8.34 2.51 4.61
N PRO A 86 7.73 1.47 5.19
CA PRO A 86 8.21 0.10 5.04
C PRO A 86 8.02 -0.41 3.61
N MET A 87 8.85 -1.37 3.21
CA MET A 87 8.68 -2.13 1.97
C MET A 87 7.38 -2.96 2.04
N VAL A 88 7.12 -3.58 3.19
CA VAL A 88 5.96 -4.46 3.40
C VAL A 88 5.27 -4.11 4.71
N THR A 89 3.96 -3.84 4.67
CA THR A 89 3.25 -3.54 5.92
C THR A 89 1.75 -3.79 5.87
N MET A 90 1.18 -4.10 7.05
CA MET A 90 -0.26 -4.05 7.29
C MET A 90 -0.65 -2.94 8.28
N THR A 91 0.28 -2.54 9.16
CA THR A 91 0.03 -1.65 10.32
C THR A 91 0.92 -0.40 10.33
N GLY A 92 1.72 -0.19 9.30
CA GLY A 92 2.75 0.83 9.19
C GLY A 92 4.14 0.42 9.68
N GLU A 93 4.25 -0.69 10.43
CA GLU A 93 5.55 -1.28 10.80
C GLU A 93 6.10 -2.14 9.67
N GLU A 94 7.42 -2.22 9.54
CA GLU A 94 8.08 -3.11 8.59
C GLU A 94 7.80 -4.57 8.95
N CYS A 95 7.45 -5.38 7.94
CA CYS A 95 7.10 -6.80 8.11
C CYS A 95 7.95 -7.75 7.27
N HIS A 96 8.86 -7.22 6.45
CA HIS A 96 9.78 -8.04 5.69
C HIS A 96 11.04 -8.36 6.51
N ASN A 97 11.70 -9.48 6.22
CA ASN A 97 12.73 -10.07 7.10
C ASN A 97 14.09 -10.28 6.41
N GLU A 98 14.26 -9.81 5.18
CA GLU A 98 15.55 -9.86 4.47
C GLU A 98 16.27 -8.52 4.65
N TRP A 99 17.47 -8.54 5.21
CA TRP A 99 18.24 -7.34 5.56
C TRP A 99 18.61 -6.50 4.33
N GLU A 100 18.65 -7.09 3.13
CA GLU A 100 18.86 -6.36 1.87
C GLU A 100 17.70 -5.40 1.57
N ILE A 101 16.52 -5.67 2.15
CA ILE A 101 15.25 -5.01 1.87
C ILE A 101 14.68 -4.35 3.14
N THR A 102 15.07 -4.80 4.32
CA THR A 102 14.54 -4.40 5.63
C THR A 102 15.59 -4.01 6.63
N PHE A 103 15.13 -3.27 7.64
CA PHE A 103 15.94 -2.55 8.60
C PHE A 103 15.38 -2.67 10.02
#